data_AF-T1A379-F1
#
_entry.id   AF-T1A379-F1
#
_cell.length_a   1.000
_cell.length_b   1.000
_cell.length_c   1.000
_cell.angle_alpha   90.00
_cell.angle_beta   90.00
_cell.angle_gamma   90.00
#
_symmetry.space_group_name_H-M   'P 1'
#
loop_
_entity.id
_entity.type
_entity.pdbx_description
1 polymer ?
#
loop_
_entity_poly.entity_id
_entity_poly.type
_entity_poly.pdbx_seq_one_letter_code
_entity_poly.pdbx_strand_id
1 'polypeptide(L)'
;KKRMSEITDQKELKKSLGKLKSLVKFPETGAVLNEKRIEILKKLAGKFLIVTNTDLPENEIVTAYREQWQIECSFRTIKSFLEIRPVYHRKPERIMAHVFVCVLSLLLSRIIEKRSGVTISEASRQLSYLKVTP
;
A
#
# COMPACT_ATOMS: atom_id res chain seq x y z
N LYS A 1 -17.77 17.32 -21.33
CA LYS A 1 -17.31 17.39 -19.93
C LYS A 1 -17.25 18.88 -19.59
N LYS A 2 -18.22 19.44 -18.84
CA LYS A 2 -18.27 20.89 -18.53
C LYS A 2 -16.98 21.31 -17.83
N ARG A 3 -16.44 22.49 -18.16
CA ARG A 3 -15.30 23.03 -17.42
C ARG A 3 -15.77 23.42 -16.01
N MET A 4 -14.89 23.27 -15.01
CA MET A 4 -15.20 23.60 -13.62
C MET A 4 -15.63 25.05 -13.41
N SER A 5 -15.26 25.95 -14.32
CA SER A 5 -15.69 27.35 -14.39
C SER A 5 -17.16 27.56 -14.83
N GLU A 6 -17.80 26.54 -15.40
CA GLU A 6 -19.15 26.62 -15.99
C GLU A 6 -20.23 25.99 -15.08
N ILE A 7 -19.84 25.49 -13.90
CA ILE A 7 -20.75 24.82 -12.97
C ILE A 7 -21.32 25.85 -12.01
N THR A 8 -22.55 26.29 -12.25
CA THR A 8 -23.27 27.23 -11.38
C THR A 8 -23.91 26.54 -10.17
N ASP A 9 -24.18 25.24 -10.26
CA ASP A 9 -24.78 24.45 -9.19
C ASP A 9 -23.73 24.04 -8.14
N GLN A 10 -23.93 24.49 -6.89
CA GLN A 10 -23.06 24.18 -5.76
C GLN A 10 -22.95 22.68 -5.49
N LYS A 11 -23.99 21.88 -5.80
CA LYS A 11 -24.01 20.43 -5.57
C LYS A 11 -23.10 19.70 -6.57
N GLU A 12 -23.13 20.09 -7.83
CA GLU A 12 -22.23 19.56 -8.87
C GLU A 12 -20.77 20.02 -8.65
N LEU A 13 -20.57 21.26 -8.19
CA LEU A 13 -19.24 21.78 -7.82
C LEU A 13 -18.62 20.96 -6.70
N LYS A 14 -19.36 20.70 -5.62
CA LYS A 14 -18.91 19.89 -4.48
C LYS A 14 -18.54 18.46 -4.89
N LYS A 15 -19.28 17.87 -5.84
CA LYS A 15 -19.01 16.52 -6.37
C LYS A 15 -17.75 16.50 -7.25
N SER A 16 -17.58 17.52 -8.08
CA SER A 16 -16.43 17.64 -8.99
C SER A 16 -15.11 17.94 -8.25
N LEU A 17 -15.17 18.67 -7.12
CA LEU A 17 -13.99 19.00 -6.32
C LEU A 17 -13.43 17.81 -5.53
N GLY A 18 -14.23 16.78 -5.24
CA GLY A 18 -13.78 15.59 -4.51
C GLY A 18 -13.02 15.94 -3.21
N LYS A 19 -11.74 15.54 -3.14
CA LYS A 19 -10.85 15.79 -1.98
C LYS A 19 -10.51 17.28 -1.78
N LEU A 20 -10.58 18.10 -2.85
CA LEU A 20 -10.29 19.54 -2.81
C LEU A 20 -11.45 20.37 -2.22
N LYS A 21 -12.62 19.76 -1.99
CA LYS A 21 -13.76 20.40 -1.34
C LYS A 21 -13.37 21.03 0.01
N SER A 22 -12.43 20.43 0.73
CA SER A 22 -11.98 20.97 2.02
C SER A 22 -11.21 22.29 1.91
N LEU A 23 -10.73 22.66 0.72
CA LEU A 23 -9.97 23.88 0.47
C LEU A 23 -10.85 25.06 0.04
N VAL A 24 -12.15 24.84 -0.15
CA VAL A 24 -13.08 25.83 -0.69
C VAL A 24 -14.23 26.01 0.31
N LYS A 25 -14.51 27.25 0.69
CA LYS A 25 -15.71 27.65 1.42
C LYS A 25 -16.81 27.94 0.42
N PHE A 26 -18.02 27.48 0.72
CA PHE A 26 -19.21 27.71 -0.10
C PHE A 26 -20.19 28.60 0.68
N PRO A 27 -20.07 29.93 0.61
CA PRO A 27 -21.14 30.83 1.04
C PRO A 27 -22.37 30.74 0.11
N GLU A 28 -23.48 31.39 0.49
CA GLU A 28 -24.75 31.38 -0.26
C GLU A 28 -24.57 31.88 -1.71
N THR A 29 -23.61 32.78 -1.94
CA THR A 29 -23.24 33.30 -3.26
C THR A 29 -21.78 32.97 -3.58
N GLY A 30 -21.58 31.82 -4.25
CA GLY A 30 -20.31 31.45 -4.88
C GLY A 30 -19.38 30.54 -4.07
N ALA A 31 -18.13 30.44 -4.50
CA ALA A 31 -17.10 29.60 -3.93
C ALA A 31 -15.84 30.43 -3.67
N VAL A 32 -15.40 30.49 -2.41
CA VAL A 32 -14.24 31.27 -1.98
C VAL A 32 -13.16 30.33 -1.46
N LEU A 33 -11.91 30.63 -1.76
CA LEU A 33 -10.79 29.81 -1.32
C LEU A 33 -10.60 29.92 0.20
N ASN A 34 -10.35 28.79 0.87
CA ASN A 34 -10.03 28.77 2.30
C ASN A 34 -8.53 28.99 2.50
N GLU A 35 -8.09 30.24 2.42
CA GLU A 35 -6.67 30.62 2.52
C GLU A 35 -6.00 30.09 3.78
N LYS A 36 -6.66 30.19 4.94
CA LYS A 36 -6.15 29.65 6.21
C LYS A 36 -5.83 28.16 6.13
N ARG A 37 -6.71 27.37 5.51
CA ARG A 37 -6.53 25.91 5.39
C ARG A 37 -5.45 25.56 4.37
N ILE A 38 -5.31 26.36 3.32
CA ILE A 38 -4.24 26.21 2.34
C ILE A 38 -2.89 26.53 2.97
N GLU A 39 -2.79 27.58 3.78
CA GLU A 39 -1.56 27.92 4.48
C GLU A 39 -1.12 26.82 5.45
N ILE A 40 -2.07 26.25 6.20
CA ILE A 40 -1.80 25.09 7.07
C ILE A 40 -1.29 23.89 6.26
N LEU A 41 -1.96 23.55 5.16
CA LEU A 41 -1.56 22.43 4.32
C LEU A 41 -0.21 22.67 3.63
N LYS A 42 0.11 23.91 3.24
CA LYS A 42 1.45 24.28 2.77
C LYS A 42 2.52 24.04 3.85
N LYS A 43 2.25 24.40 5.11
CA LYS A 43 3.18 24.16 6.24
C LYS A 43 3.34 22.67 6.60
N LEU A 44 2.35 21.85 6.28
CA LEU A 44 2.34 20.40 6.49
C LEU A 44 2.84 19.61 5.28
N ALA A 45 2.96 20.23 4.11
CA ALA A 45 3.39 19.56 2.89
C ALA A 45 4.79 18.94 3.10
N GLY A 46 4.91 17.64 2.84
CA GLY A 46 6.16 16.88 3.01
C GLY A 46 6.45 16.41 4.44
N LYS A 47 5.57 16.68 5.41
CA LYS A 47 5.70 16.16 6.78
C LYS A 47 4.82 14.92 6.98
N PHE A 48 5.37 13.92 7.64
CA PHE A 48 4.64 12.72 8.05
C PHE A 48 4.43 12.76 9.56
N LEU A 49 3.17 12.59 10.00
CA LEU A 49 2.83 12.48 11.41
C LEU A 49 2.65 10.99 11.73
N ILE A 50 3.46 10.46 12.64
CA ILE A 50 3.30 9.11 13.17
C ILE A 50 2.66 9.25 14.55
N VAL A 51 1.51 8.60 14.74
CA VAL A 51 0.82 8.53 16.03
C VAL A 51 0.93 7.08 16.49
N THR A 52 1.52 6.87 17.68
CA THR A 52 1.71 5.55 18.26
C THR A 52 1.39 5.57 19.75
N ASN A 53 0.97 4.43 20.29
CA ASN A 53 0.75 4.19 21.71
C ASN A 53 1.92 3.39 22.34
N THR A 54 3.04 3.27 21.63
CA THR A 54 4.23 2.54 22.06
C THR A 54 5.17 3.42 22.86
N ASP A 55 5.83 2.85 23.86
CA ASP A 55 6.88 3.52 24.66
C ASP A 55 8.28 3.44 24.02
N LEU A 56 8.36 3.07 22.74
CA LEU A 56 9.62 2.96 21.99
C LEU A 56 10.25 4.34 21.77
N PRO A 57 11.58 4.43 21.67
CA PRO A 57 12.25 5.69 21.33
C PRO A 57 11.90 6.14 19.91
N GLU A 58 11.91 7.45 19.68
CA GLU A 58 11.48 8.08 18.43
C GLU A 58 12.15 7.49 17.17
N ASN A 59 13.45 7.20 17.25
CA ASN A 59 14.21 6.60 16.14
C ASN A 59 13.74 5.19 15.79
N GLU A 60 13.36 4.38 16.79
CA GLU A 60 12.85 3.03 16.58
C GLU A 60 11.44 3.07 16.00
N ILE A 61 10.59 4.02 16.45
CA ILE A 61 9.25 4.23 15.89
C ILE A 61 9.34 4.53 14.38
N VAL A 62 10.23 5.45 13.99
CA VAL A 62 10.42 5.81 12.58
C VAL A 62 10.93 4.61 11.77
N THR A 63 11.84 3.83 12.35
CA THR A 63 12.40 2.64 11.70
C THR A 63 11.32 1.58 11.50
N ALA A 64 10.57 1.23 12.55
CA ALA A 64 9.47 0.27 12.49
C ALA A 64 8.40 0.69 11.46
N TYR A 65 8.05 1.98 11.42
CA TYR A 65 7.12 2.50 10.42
C TYR A 65 7.65 2.32 8.98
N ARG A 66 8.94 2.57 8.74
CA ARG A 66 9.56 2.33 7.42
C ARG A 66 9.60 0.86 7.04
N GLU A 67 9.79 -0.03 8.02
CA GLU A 67 9.84 -1.46 7.80
C GLU A 67 8.48 -2.10 7.48
N GLN A 68 7.36 -1.39 7.72
CA GLN A 68 6.03 -1.85 7.31
C GLN A 68 5.95 -2.18 5.81
N TRP A 69 6.71 -1.47 4.97
CA TRP A 69 6.83 -1.79 3.54
C TRP A 69 7.32 -3.23 3.29
N GLN A 70 8.19 -3.78 4.14
CA GLN A 70 8.67 -5.15 4.00
C GLN A 70 7.52 -6.17 4.16
N ILE A 71 6.57 -5.88 5.05
CA ILE A 71 5.36 -6.67 5.25
C ILE A 71 4.48 -6.57 3.99
N GLU A 72 4.27 -5.37 3.45
CA GLU A 72 3.52 -5.17 2.21
C GLU A 72 4.14 -5.91 1.01
N CYS A 73 5.47 -5.87 0.88
CA CYS A 73 6.21 -6.66 -0.09
C CYS A 73 5.98 -8.16 0.11
N SER A 74 5.96 -8.63 1.35
CA SER A 74 5.72 -10.05 1.66
C SER A 74 4.31 -10.48 1.24
N PHE A 75 3.30 -9.66 1.53
CA PHE A 75 1.94 -9.89 1.06
C PHE A 75 1.83 -9.85 -0.46
N ARG A 76 2.59 -8.99 -1.14
CA ARG A 76 2.66 -8.95 -2.58
C ARG A 76 3.21 -10.27 -3.14
N THR A 77 4.34 -10.75 -2.61
CA THR A 77 4.96 -12.02 -3.00
C THR A 77 4.00 -13.20 -2.81
N ILE A 78 3.30 -13.27 -1.67
CA ILE A 78 2.30 -14.31 -1.42
C ILE A 78 1.20 -14.31 -2.49
N LYS A 79 0.75 -13.13 -2.90
CA LYS A 79 -0.36 -12.98 -3.84
C LYS A 79 0.05 -13.25 -5.29
N SER A 80 1.25 -12.82 -5.70
CA SER A 80 1.68 -12.88 -7.11
C SER A 80 2.58 -14.06 -7.42
N PHE A 81 3.56 -14.36 -6.57
CA PHE A 81 4.58 -15.39 -6.85
C PHE A 81 4.16 -16.75 -6.32
N LEU A 82 3.57 -16.79 -5.13
CA LEU A 82 3.10 -18.02 -4.49
C LEU A 82 1.61 -18.30 -4.77
N GLU A 83 0.96 -17.41 -5.52
CA GLU A 83 -0.43 -17.52 -5.97
C GLU A 83 -1.36 -18.13 -4.91
N ILE A 84 -1.39 -17.55 -3.70
CA ILE A 84 -2.26 -18.07 -2.62
C ILE A 84 -3.73 -18.15 -3.04
N ARG A 85 -4.12 -17.40 -4.07
CA ARG A 85 -5.38 -17.55 -4.80
C ARG A 85 -5.05 -17.85 -6.27
N PRO A 86 -5.81 -18.74 -6.92
CA PRO A 86 -7.10 -19.29 -6.49
C PRO A 86 -7.03 -20.55 -5.60
N VAL A 87 -7.85 -20.58 -4.53
CA VAL A 87 -8.00 -21.75 -3.65
C VAL A 87 -9.13 -22.64 -4.20
N TYR A 88 -8.79 -23.68 -4.95
CA TYR A 88 -9.79 -24.63 -5.50
C TYR A 88 -10.22 -25.73 -4.51
N HIS A 89 -9.73 -25.66 -3.28
CA HIS A 89 -9.98 -26.65 -2.25
C HIS A 89 -11.35 -26.42 -1.60
N ARG A 90 -12.17 -27.47 -1.49
CA ARG A 90 -13.51 -27.42 -0.87
C ARG A 90 -13.53 -27.80 0.62
N LYS A 91 -12.59 -28.64 1.04
CA LYS A 91 -12.48 -29.11 2.43
C LYS A 91 -11.64 -28.14 3.27
N PRO A 92 -12.06 -27.78 4.49
CA PRO A 92 -11.36 -26.80 5.32
C PRO A 92 -9.93 -27.22 5.64
N GLU A 93 -9.67 -28.52 5.86
CA GLU A 93 -8.34 -29.02 6.17
C GLU A 93 -7.36 -28.80 5.01
N ARG A 94 -7.84 -28.95 3.77
CA ARG A 94 -7.03 -28.73 2.57
C ARG A 94 -6.77 -27.25 2.30
N ILE A 95 -7.72 -26.38 2.65
CA ILE A 95 -7.53 -24.93 2.59
C ILE A 95 -6.42 -24.53 3.58
N MET A 96 -6.47 -25.06 4.81
CA MET A 96 -5.44 -24.81 5.82
C MET A 96 -4.06 -25.30 5.39
N ALA A 97 -3.98 -26.51 4.82
CA ALA A 97 -2.72 -27.04 4.28
C ALA A 97 -2.15 -26.17 3.15
N HIS A 98 -3.00 -25.69 2.23
CA HIS A 98 -2.58 -24.77 1.16
C HIS A 98 -2.00 -23.47 1.71
N VAL A 99 -2.72 -22.83 2.64
CA VAL A 99 -2.25 -21.59 3.30
C VAL A 99 -0.93 -21.83 4.02
N PHE A 100 -0.80 -22.96 4.73
CA PHE A 100 0.44 -23.34 5.41
C PHE A 100 1.62 -23.47 4.44
N VAL A 101 1.44 -24.18 3.31
CA VAL A 101 2.47 -24.34 2.28
C VAL A 101 2.84 -22.99 1.65
N CYS A 102 1.89 -22.10 1.40
CA CYS A 102 2.17 -20.75 0.90
C CYS A 102 2.99 -19.94 1.92
N VAL A 103 2.66 -19.98 3.20
CA VAL A 103 3.40 -19.27 4.24
C VAL A 103 4.81 -19.86 4.41
N LEU A 104 4.94 -21.19 4.39
CA LEU A 104 6.23 -21.87 4.44
C LEU A 104 7.11 -21.51 3.24
N SER A 105 6.54 -21.49 2.05
CA SER A 105 7.24 -21.08 0.82
C SER A 105 7.70 -19.62 0.89
N LEU A 106 6.90 -18.73 1.50
CA LEU A 106 7.32 -17.35 1.73
C LEU A 106 8.51 -17.28 2.69
N LEU A 107 8.49 -18.02 3.79
CA LEU A 107 9.60 -18.07 4.74
C LEU A 107 10.89 -18.52 4.03
N LEU A 108 10.82 -19.60 3.26
CA LEU A 108 11.95 -20.09 2.48
C LEU A 108 12.44 -19.04 1.48
N SER A 109 11.51 -18.39 0.77
CA SER A 109 11.83 -17.31 -0.18
C SER A 109 12.61 -16.18 0.50
N ARG A 110 12.18 -15.74 1.70
CA ARG A 110 12.87 -14.70 2.46
C ARG A 110 14.24 -15.12 2.96
N ILE A 111 14.40 -16.38 3.38
CA ILE A 111 15.70 -16.91 3.78
C ILE A 111 16.66 -16.92 2.57
N ILE A 112 16.18 -17.33 1.40
CA ILE A 112 16.96 -17.32 0.16
C ILE A 112 17.38 -15.90 -0.16
N GLU A 113 16.44 -14.95 -0.25
CA GLU A 113 16.74 -13.54 -0.55
C GLU A 113 17.74 -12.92 0.43
N LYS A 114 17.61 -13.23 1.72
CA LYS A 114 18.52 -12.72 2.76
C LYS A 114 19.93 -13.31 2.64
N ARG A 115 20.07 -14.57 2.21
CA ARG A 115 21.37 -15.23 2.06
C ARG A 115 22.05 -14.92 0.73
N SER A 116 21.29 -14.80 -0.35
CA SER A 116 21.82 -14.59 -1.70
C SER A 116 21.94 -13.11 -2.07
N GLY A 117 21.20 -12.22 -1.40
CA GLY A 117 21.11 -10.81 -1.75
C GLY A 117 20.32 -10.52 -3.04
N VAL A 118 19.76 -11.54 -3.68
CA VAL A 118 18.94 -11.39 -4.90
C VAL A 118 17.46 -11.67 -4.60
N THR A 119 16.55 -11.15 -5.42
CA THR A 119 15.10 -11.38 -5.25
C THR A 119 14.76 -12.84 -5.53
N ILE A 120 13.66 -13.34 -4.97
CA ILE A 120 13.25 -14.74 -5.17
C ILE A 120 12.96 -15.06 -6.65
N SER A 121 12.44 -14.08 -7.40
CA SER A 121 12.22 -14.23 -8.85
C SER A 121 13.53 -14.42 -9.61
N GLU A 122 14.57 -13.67 -9.22
CA GLU A 122 15.90 -13.80 -9.83
C GLU A 122 16.56 -15.11 -9.42
N ALA A 123 16.50 -15.47 -8.13
CA ALA A 123 17.00 -16.75 -7.64
C ALA A 123 16.32 -17.93 -8.36
N SER A 124 14.99 -17.89 -8.49
CA SER A 124 14.21 -18.91 -9.21
C SER A 124 14.59 -18.97 -10.69
N ARG A 125 14.86 -17.82 -11.32
CA ARG A 125 15.31 -17.76 -12.72
C ARG A 125 16.69 -18.40 -12.88
N GLN A 126 17.64 -18.06 -12.01
CA GLN A 126 18.99 -18.64 -12.01
C GLN A 126 18.96 -20.15 -11.79
N LEU A 127 18.18 -20.61 -10.80
CA LEU A 127 17.99 -22.03 -10.51
C LEU A 127 17.24 -22.76 -11.63
N SER A 128 16.39 -22.08 -12.41
CA SER A 128 15.71 -22.70 -13.54
C SER A 128 16.68 -23.12 -14.65
N TYR A 129 17.82 -22.43 -14.80
CA TYR A 129 18.89 -22.81 -15.75
C TYR A 129 19.68 -24.04 -15.27
N LEU A 130 19.65 -24.32 -13.97
CA LEU A 130 20.25 -25.50 -13.35
C LEU A 130 19.32 -26.72 -13.37
N LYS A 131 18.19 -26.66 -14.08
CA LYS A 131 17.42 -27.87 -14.43
C LYS A 131 18.28 -28.76 -15.33
N VAL A 132 19.11 -29.57 -14.67
CA VAL A 132 19.68 -30.79 -15.22
C VAL A 132 18.51 -31.58 -15.80
N THR A 133 18.58 -31.83 -17.10
CA THR A 133 17.73 -32.78 -17.84
C THR A 133 17.58 -34.08 -17.04
N PRO A 134 16.39 -34.69 -17.01
CA PRO A 134 16.14 -35.91 -16.24
C PRO A 134 17.12 -37.04 -16.57
#